data_AF-A0A4Q5RDG2-F1
#
_entry.id   AF-A0A4Q5RDG2-F1
#
_cell.length_a   1.000
_cell.length_b   1.000
_cell.length_c   1.000
_cell.angle_alpha   90.00
_cell.angle_beta   90.00
_cell.angle_gamma   90.00
#
_symmetry.space_group_name_H-M   'P 1'
#
loop_
_entity.id
_entity.type
_entity.pdbx_description
1 polymer ?
#
loop_
_entity_poly.entity_id
_entity_poly.type
_entity_poly.pdbx_seq_one_letter_code
_entity_poly.pdbx_strand_id
1 'polypeptide(L)'
;MGWALAAGLLTARAAQAQAVPNPGENIQVVITFGPRADPAWGDDDFTQPFFFLVPQGQRQPVYRRVFDPDCGGPLDAQKGAFV
;
A
#
# COMPACT_ATOMS: atom_id res chain seq x y z
N MET A 1 -20.76 -18.59 40.96
CA MET A 1 -19.92 -17.42 40.60
C MET A 1 -19.07 -17.82 39.39
N GLY A 2 -19.64 -17.75 38.20
CA GLY A 2 -18.99 -18.20 36.96
C GLY A 2 -18.85 -17.02 36.02
N TRP A 3 -17.63 -16.54 35.84
CA TRP A 3 -17.31 -15.46 34.91
C TRP A 3 -17.28 -16.04 33.50
N ALA A 4 -18.30 -15.73 32.70
CA ALA A 4 -18.26 -16.01 31.27
C ALA A 4 -17.34 -14.96 30.62
N LEU A 5 -16.11 -15.37 30.29
CA LEU A 5 -15.20 -14.59 29.45
C LEU A 5 -15.80 -14.53 28.05
N ALA A 6 -16.45 -13.41 27.71
CA ALA A 6 -16.84 -13.11 26.35
C ALA A 6 -15.58 -12.88 25.52
N ALA A 7 -15.09 -13.92 24.85
CA ALA A 7 -14.07 -13.80 23.82
C ALA A 7 -14.68 -13.04 22.63
N GLY A 8 -14.45 -11.72 22.59
CA GLY A 8 -14.84 -10.88 21.47
C GLY A 8 -14.09 -11.31 20.22
N LEU A 9 -14.77 -12.01 19.32
CA LEU A 9 -14.25 -12.36 18.01
C LEU A 9 -14.16 -11.05 17.19
N LEU A 10 -12.95 -10.49 17.08
CA LEU A 10 -12.68 -9.36 16.19
C LEU A 10 -12.81 -9.85 14.75
N THR A 11 -13.98 -9.63 14.15
CA THR A 11 -14.17 -9.84 12.72
C THR A 11 -13.41 -8.75 11.98
N ALA A 12 -12.27 -9.11 11.39
CA ALA A 12 -11.55 -8.22 10.49
C ALA A 12 -12.46 -7.93 9.28
N ARG A 13 -13.02 -6.72 9.21
CA ARG A 13 -13.71 -6.25 8.00
C ARG A 13 -12.65 -6.10 6.91
N ALA A 14 -12.83 -6.81 5.80
CA ALA A 14 -12.06 -6.57 4.59
C ALA A 14 -12.25 -5.10 4.18
N ALA A 15 -11.14 -4.36 4.06
CA ALA A 15 -11.17 -3.01 3.55
C ALA A 15 -11.55 -3.05 2.07
N GLN A 16 -12.59 -2.31 1.68
CA GLN A 16 -12.87 -2.07 0.27
C GLN A 16 -11.98 -0.91 -0.20
N ALA A 17 -11.07 -1.20 -1.12
CA ALA A 17 -10.17 -0.20 -1.70
C ALA A 17 -10.08 -0.41 -3.22
N GLN A 18 -9.80 0.67 -3.93
CA GLN A 18 -9.50 0.61 -5.36
C GLN A 18 -8.07 0.12 -5.55
N ALA A 19 -7.87 -0.88 -6.42
CA ALA A 19 -6.53 -1.30 -6.83
C ALA A 19 -5.87 -0.18 -7.65
N VAL A 20 -4.61 0.12 -7.29
CA VAL A 20 -3.72 1.01 -8.03
C VAL A 20 -2.36 0.30 -8.12
N PRO A 21 -1.83 0.01 -9.32
CA PRO A 21 -2.38 0.31 -10.66
C PRO A 21 -3.72 -0.37 -10.96
N ASN A 22 -4.52 0.23 -11.86
CA ASN A 22 -5.78 -0.37 -12.30
C ASN A 22 -5.52 -1.46 -13.36
N PRO A 23 -6.36 -2.51 -13.48
CA PRO A 23 -6.13 -3.60 -14.43
C PRO A 23 -6.01 -3.17 -15.90
N GLY A 24 -6.60 -2.03 -16.28
CA GLY A 24 -6.52 -1.47 -17.63
C GLY A 24 -5.17 -0.82 -17.96
N GLU A 25 -4.35 -0.50 -16.96
CA GLU A 25 -3.00 0.05 -17.18
C GLU A 25 -2.00 -1.02 -17.66
N ASN A 26 -2.34 -2.31 -17.52
CA ASN A 26 -1.46 -3.43 -17.85
C ASN A 26 -0.07 -3.35 -17.16
N ILE A 27 -0.02 -2.73 -15.98
CA ILE A 27 1.15 -2.63 -15.10
C ILE A 27 0.81 -3.39 -13.83
N GLN A 28 1.58 -4.43 -13.50
CA GLN A 28 1.32 -5.24 -12.30
C GLN A 28 1.64 -4.48 -11.01
N VAL A 29 2.79 -3.80 -10.98
CA VAL A 29 3.29 -3.05 -9.82
C VAL A 29 4.12 -1.85 -10.28
N VAL A 30 4.14 -0.81 -9.46
CA VAL A 30 5.03 0.34 -9.63
C VAL A 30 5.96 0.36 -8.42
N ILE A 31 7.26 0.47 -8.68
CA ILE A 31 8.32 0.36 -7.69
C ILE A 31 8.95 1.74 -7.51
N THR A 32 9.11 2.18 -6.26
CA THR A 32 9.96 3.31 -5.87
C THR A 32 11.02 2.80 -4.91
N PHE A 33 12.21 3.40 -4.96
CA PHE A 33 13.31 3.01 -4.07
C PHE A 33 13.50 4.03 -2.95
N GLY A 34 14.02 3.59 -1.82
CA GLY A 34 14.36 4.50 -0.72
C GLY A 34 15.50 5.47 -1.08
N PRO A 35 15.69 6.55 -0.29
CA PRO A 35 16.58 7.69 -0.59
C PRO A 35 18.08 7.35 -0.66
N ARG A 36 18.47 6.09 -0.39
CA ARG A 36 19.84 5.60 -0.53
C ARG A 36 20.06 4.79 -1.81
N ALA A 37 19.04 4.65 -2.65
CA ALA A 37 19.17 3.99 -3.93
C ALA A 37 19.85 4.90 -4.95
N ASP A 38 20.23 4.30 -6.08
CA ASP A 38 20.89 5.02 -7.17
C ASP A 38 19.77 5.65 -8.01
N PRO A 39 19.74 6.99 -8.18
CA PRO A 39 18.73 7.68 -8.99
C PRO A 39 18.60 7.13 -10.42
N ALA A 40 19.66 6.53 -10.96
CA ALA A 40 19.64 5.93 -12.30
C ALA A 40 18.72 4.71 -12.44
N TRP A 41 18.21 4.16 -11.33
CA TRP A 41 17.34 2.97 -11.32
C TRP A 41 15.85 3.28 -11.45
N GLY A 42 15.49 4.52 -11.78
CA GLY A 42 14.17 4.83 -12.35
C GLY A 42 13.33 5.83 -11.57
N ASP A 43 13.80 6.30 -10.41
CA ASP A 43 13.15 7.35 -9.63
C ASP A 43 14.24 8.28 -9.10
N ASP A 44 14.33 9.48 -9.65
CA ASP A 44 15.39 10.44 -9.37
C ASP A 44 15.10 11.32 -8.15
N ASP A 45 13.84 11.36 -7.70
CA ASP A 45 13.41 12.12 -6.53
C ASP A 45 12.93 11.26 -5.36
N PHE A 46 12.91 9.93 -5.53
CA PHE A 46 12.46 8.93 -4.54
C PHE A 46 10.99 9.13 -4.13
N THR A 47 10.16 9.55 -5.09
CA THR A 47 8.74 9.79 -4.87
C THR A 47 7.85 8.96 -5.79
N GLN A 48 6.72 8.49 -5.24
CA GLN A 48 5.69 7.78 -6.01
C GLN A 48 4.40 8.60 -6.05
N PRO A 49 4.05 9.23 -7.19
CA PRO A 49 2.80 9.99 -7.31
C PRO A 49 1.60 9.05 -7.49
N PHE A 50 0.51 9.33 -6.75
CA PHE A 50 -0.76 8.62 -6.88
C PHE A 50 -1.90 9.59 -7.16
N PHE A 51 -2.57 9.41 -8.31
CA PHE A 51 -3.75 10.16 -8.71
C PHE A 51 -5.03 9.39 -8.36
N PHE A 52 -6.03 10.10 -7.85
CA PHE A 52 -7.33 9.53 -7.52
C PHE A 52 -8.40 10.61 -7.71
N LEU A 53 -9.58 10.18 -8.14
CA LEU A 53 -10.73 11.07 -8.31
C LEU A 53 -11.63 10.98 -7.08
N VAL A 54 -11.93 12.14 -6.49
CA VAL A 54 -12.96 12.24 -5.46
C VAL A 54 -14.25 12.68 -6.15
N PRO A 55 -15.37 11.92 -6.03
CA PRO A 55 -16.63 12.33 -6.61
C PRO A 55 -17.08 13.70 -6.08
N GLN A 56 -17.61 14.55 -6.96
CA GLN A 56 -18.05 15.91 -6.59
C GLN A 56 -19.04 15.93 -5.42
N GLY A 57 -19.85 14.89 -5.26
CA GLY A 57 -20.83 14.75 -4.18
C GLY A 57 -20.26 14.31 -2.82
N GLN A 58 -18.98 13.95 -2.72
CA GLN A 58 -18.40 13.47 -1.46
C GLN A 58 -18.22 14.64 -0.49
N ARG A 59 -18.98 14.60 0.62
CA ARG A 59 -18.95 15.63 1.67
C ARG A 59 -18.26 15.16 2.96
N GLN A 60 -17.95 13.86 3.06
CA GLN A 60 -17.27 13.29 4.21
C GLN A 60 -15.74 13.27 4.00
N PRO A 61 -14.93 13.27 5.07
CA PRO A 61 -13.48 13.17 4.96
C PRO A 61 -13.04 11.93 4.17
N VAL A 62 -12.06 12.12 3.28
CA VAL A 62 -11.41 11.04 2.55
C VAL A 62 -10.11 10.69 3.25
N TYR A 63 -10.00 9.45 3.70
CA TYR A 63 -8.78 8.95 4.34
C TYR A 63 -7.98 8.14 3.34
N ARG A 64 -6.70 8.50 3.14
CA ARG A 64 -5.74 7.65 2.45
C ARG A 64 -4.87 6.97 3.50
N ARG A 65 -4.79 5.65 3.44
CA ARG A 65 -3.90 4.85 4.30
C ARG A 65 -2.86 4.24 3.39
N VAL A 66 -1.60 4.57 3.65
CA VAL A 66 -0.46 3.86 3.07
C VAL A 66 -0.11 2.77 4.07
N PHE A 67 -0.18 1.52 3.63
CA PHE A 67 0.20 0.37 4.43
C PHE A 67 1.35 -0.31 3.71
N ASP A 68 2.43 -0.53 4.43
CA ASP A 68 3.62 -1.25 3.96
C ASP A 68 3.69 -2.58 4.74
N PRO A 69 2.99 -3.64 4.28
CA PRO A 69 3.08 -4.96 4.88
C PRO A 69 4.31 -5.68 4.36
N ASP A 70 5.35 -5.68 5.17
CA ASP A 70 6.63 -6.38 4.94
C ASP A 70 7.50 -5.82 3.80
N CYS A 71 8.77 -5.56 4.12
CA CYS A 71 9.85 -5.32 3.15
C CYS A 71 10.37 -6.62 2.51
N GLY A 72 9.46 -7.59 2.33
CA GLY A 72 9.75 -8.99 2.05
C GLY A 72 8.63 -9.61 1.21
N GLY A 73 8.94 -10.19 0.04
CA GLY A 73 7.95 -10.91 -0.75
C GLY A 73 8.23 -11.02 -2.24
N PRO A 74 7.27 -11.60 -2.99
CA PRO A 74 7.42 -11.84 -4.43
C PRO A 74 7.46 -10.57 -5.28
N LEU A 75 7.19 -9.40 -4.70
CA LEU A 75 7.16 -8.10 -5.38
C LEU A 75 8.38 -7.21 -5.04
N ASP A 76 9.29 -7.69 -4.20
CA ASP A 76 10.51 -6.93 -3.90
C ASP A 76 11.47 -6.96 -5.09
N ALA A 77 11.94 -5.79 -5.49
CA ALA A 77 13.07 -5.68 -6.39
C ALA A 77 14.37 -5.76 -5.59
N GLN A 78 15.14 -6.83 -5.78
CA GLN A 78 16.48 -6.93 -5.20
C GLN A 78 17.39 -5.83 -5.77
N LYS A 79 17.84 -4.93 -4.91
CA LYS A 79 18.90 -3.95 -5.21
C LYS A 79 20.00 -4.03 -4.15
N GLY A 80 21.10 -4.70 -4.49
CA GLY A 80 22.25 -4.92 -3.61
C GLY A 80 22.41 -6.39 -3.19
N ALA A 81 23.50 -6.68 -2.49
CA ALA A 81 23.74 -7.98 -1.86
C ALA A 81 23.14 -7.98 -0.44
N PHE A 82 22.54 -9.09 -0.02
CA PHE A 82 22.23 -9.33 1.39
C PHE A 82 23.57 -9.41 2.14
N VAL A 83 23.76 -8.55 3.14
CA VAL A 83 24.91 -8.59 4.06
C VAL A 83 24.52 -9.26 5.37
#